data_AF-A0A819KJX3-F1
#
_entry.id   AF-A0A819KJX3-F1
#
_cell.length_a   1.000
_cell.length_b   1.000
_cell.length_c   1.000
_cell.angle_alpha   90.00
_cell.angle_beta   90.00
_cell.angle_gamma   90.00
#
_symmetry.space_group_name_H-M   'P 1'
#
loop_
_entity.id
_entity.type
_entity.pdbx_description
1 polymer ?
#
loop_
_entity_poly.entity_id
_entity_poly.type
_entity_poly.pdbx_seq_one_letter_code
_entity_poly.pdbx_strand_id
1 'polypeptide(L)'
;MLCHIIFSLLFFCIPVFATKIPFINNTVFIPTSNTDITIITNQTCSQCLCFILNSSYIALNCLPNDTCQLFNTFSRTYTIQAISQARLYFLQEIFPNASQCCIYNTDYLINKLNSTTPVYANIPGPRCLVFDNNGYLVTVSWTINQIIRLYPTNLTIVSHPLSPRFNDSPQLITYHNEAYYTAFPYYIMVIDTSNLTIINNITAPILSGTRGMMFLNNGQTLIVVSTDNSYLLFFNQSTAGSKSYSFVNQQKVNYIYPHGLWYVSDTYFYVTSWQDNTIYAYSATNNSVIWTEQLFLDAHSVAPSSDGNHLTVDECDRYWFMLGGNGIRIFNNQASLIANLTRISASPFYSIITDKYVIYVSDTSSNFIIRIDPNIQCYSDESN
;
A
#
# COMPACT_ATOMS: atom_id res chain seq x y z
N MET A 1 -15.25 9.86 -30.84
CA MET A 1 -14.69 8.98 -31.89
C MET A 1 -15.85 8.15 -32.41
N LEU A 2 -16.44 8.53 -33.55
CA LEU A 2 -17.55 7.77 -34.14
C LEU A 2 -16.97 6.56 -34.87
N CYS A 3 -17.31 5.36 -34.41
CA CYS A 3 -17.02 4.12 -35.13
C CYS A 3 -18.18 3.90 -36.13
N HIS A 4 -17.90 3.92 -37.43
CA HIS A 4 -18.90 3.59 -38.45
C HIS A 4 -18.90 2.09 -38.74
N ILE A 5 -20.10 1.50 -38.73
CA ILE A 5 -20.41 0.10 -39.06
C ILE A 5 -21.11 0.07 -40.42
N ILE A 6 -20.72 -0.88 -41.28
CA ILE A 6 -21.47 -1.43 -42.43
C ILE A 6 -21.08 -2.92 -42.48
N PHE A 7 -21.91 -3.97 -42.49
CA PHE A 7 -23.37 -4.17 -42.49
C PHE A 7 -23.69 -5.62 -42.02
N SER A 8 -24.90 -5.81 -41.46
CA SER A 8 -25.71 -7.05 -41.42
C SER A 8 -25.37 -8.20 -40.47
N LEU A 9 -25.89 -8.11 -39.24
CA LEU A 9 -26.86 -9.08 -38.70
C LEU A 9 -27.42 -8.53 -37.39
N LEU A 10 -28.75 -8.58 -37.23
CA LEU A 10 -29.49 -8.06 -36.09
C LEU A 10 -28.92 -8.57 -34.75
N PHE A 11 -28.18 -7.72 -34.06
CA PHE A 11 -27.97 -7.79 -32.62
C PHE A 11 -28.54 -6.51 -32.01
N PHE A 12 -29.36 -6.68 -30.98
CA PHE A 12 -29.74 -5.58 -30.10
C PHE A 12 -28.46 -4.92 -29.56
N CYS A 13 -28.02 -3.82 -30.17
CA CYS A 13 -27.01 -2.95 -29.61
C CYS A 13 -27.61 -2.28 -28.38
N ILE A 14 -27.33 -2.84 -27.20
CA ILE A 14 -27.43 -2.12 -25.95
C ILE A 14 -26.55 -0.87 -26.12
N PRO A 15 -27.05 0.35 -25.85
CA PRO A 15 -26.24 1.55 -25.96
C PRO A 15 -25.12 1.46 -24.91
N VAL A 16 -23.93 1.08 -25.35
CA VAL A 16 -22.72 1.23 -24.56
C VAL A 16 -22.53 2.74 -24.42
N PHE A 17 -22.75 3.26 -23.21
CA PHE A 17 -22.42 4.64 -22.89
C PHE A 17 -20.97 4.89 -23.31
N ALA A 18 -20.75 5.78 -24.27
CA ALA A 18 -19.43 6.12 -24.73
C ALA A 18 -18.72 6.94 -23.64
N THR A 19 -18.03 6.26 -22.74
CA THR A 19 -17.15 6.90 -21.77
C THR A 19 -16.04 7.63 -22.54
N LYS A 20 -15.86 8.92 -22.28
CA LYS A 20 -14.80 9.70 -22.90
C LYS A 20 -13.47 9.22 -22.31
N ILE A 21 -12.65 8.53 -23.10
CA ILE A 21 -11.34 8.05 -22.66
C ILE A 21 -10.32 9.21 -22.74
N PRO A 22 -9.75 9.67 -21.61
CA PRO A 22 -8.67 10.65 -21.62
C PRO A 22 -7.37 10.06 -22.19
N PHE A 23 -6.63 10.86 -22.96
CA PHE A 23 -5.35 10.44 -23.53
C PHE A 23 -4.36 11.59 -23.67
N ILE A 24 -3.07 11.24 -23.76
CA ILE A 24 -1.95 12.15 -24.02
C ILE A 24 -1.35 11.80 -25.38
N ASN A 25 -1.09 12.83 -26.19
CA ASN A 25 -0.44 12.69 -27.51
C ASN A 25 1.09 12.68 -27.39
N ASN A 26 1.72 11.94 -28.30
CA ASN A 26 3.17 11.81 -28.43
C ASN A 26 3.87 11.30 -27.16
N THR A 27 3.21 10.41 -26.43
CA THR A 27 3.75 9.81 -25.21
C THR A 27 3.40 8.34 -25.09
N VAL A 28 4.21 7.63 -24.31
CA VAL A 28 3.97 6.25 -23.87
C VAL A 28 4.22 6.12 -22.38
N PHE A 29 3.53 5.19 -21.74
CA PHE A 29 3.80 4.71 -20.40
C PHE A 29 4.82 3.57 -20.46
N ILE A 30 5.99 3.75 -19.86
CA ILE A 30 7.05 2.73 -19.86
C ILE A 30 7.27 2.25 -18.41
N PRO A 31 7.00 0.98 -18.09
CA PRO A 31 7.36 0.43 -16.80
C PRO A 31 8.89 0.35 -16.70
N THR A 32 9.46 0.82 -15.59
CA THR A 32 10.92 0.79 -15.37
C THR A 32 11.39 -0.51 -14.72
N SER A 33 10.46 -1.33 -14.23
CA SER A 33 10.72 -2.71 -13.82
C SER A 33 9.93 -3.68 -14.71
N ASN A 34 10.60 -4.73 -15.19
CA ASN A 34 9.96 -5.81 -15.95
C ASN A 34 9.12 -6.66 -14.99
N THR A 35 7.93 -6.17 -14.66
CA THR A 35 6.90 -6.94 -13.97
C THR A 35 5.91 -7.49 -15.01
N ASP A 36 5.24 -8.60 -14.70
CA ASP A 36 4.25 -9.30 -15.56
C ASP A 36 2.96 -8.48 -15.83
N ILE A 37 3.00 -7.17 -15.60
CA ILE A 37 1.88 -6.23 -15.70
C ILE A 37 1.63 -5.73 -17.14
N THR A 38 2.53 -6.10 -18.06
CA THR A 38 2.59 -5.56 -19.41
C THR A 38 2.36 -6.65 -20.43
N ILE A 39 1.38 -6.47 -21.30
CA ILE A 39 1.13 -7.37 -22.43
C ILE A 39 1.32 -6.57 -23.72
N ILE A 40 2.38 -6.88 -24.47
CA ILE A 40 2.54 -6.40 -25.84
C ILE A 40 1.73 -7.32 -26.74
N THR A 41 0.81 -6.74 -27.52
CA THR A 41 -0.01 -7.52 -28.45
C THR A 41 0.35 -7.18 -29.88
N ASN A 42 0.11 -8.12 -30.79
CA ASN A 42 0.16 -7.88 -32.24
C ASN A 42 -1.14 -7.24 -32.76
N GLN A 43 -2.03 -6.78 -31.88
CA GLN A 43 -3.26 -6.11 -32.29
C GLN A 43 -2.98 -4.64 -32.60
N THR A 44 -3.81 -4.06 -33.47
CA THR A 44 -3.75 -2.64 -33.79
C THR A 44 -4.23 -1.78 -32.61
N CYS A 45 -3.76 -0.54 -32.51
CA CYS A 45 -4.24 0.45 -31.53
C CYS A 45 -5.78 0.53 -31.47
N SER A 46 -6.44 0.53 -32.64
CA SER A 46 -7.90 0.57 -32.73
C SER A 46 -8.56 -0.69 -32.18
N GLN A 47 -7.99 -1.87 -32.45
CA GLN A 47 -8.53 -3.14 -31.94
C GLN A 47 -8.42 -3.21 -30.42
N CYS A 48 -7.31 -2.77 -29.85
CA CYS A 48 -7.13 -2.76 -28.41
C CYS A 48 -8.12 -1.83 -27.71
N LEU A 49 -8.33 -0.62 -28.25
CA LEU A 49 -9.36 0.30 -27.74
C LEU A 49 -10.77 -0.31 -27.74
N CYS A 50 -11.10 -1.14 -28.73
CA CYS A 50 -12.37 -1.86 -28.79
C CYS A 50 -12.43 -3.06 -27.83
N PHE A 51 -11.33 -3.81 -27.67
CA PHE A 51 -11.22 -4.96 -26.78
C PHE A 51 -11.39 -4.56 -25.30
N ILE A 52 -10.98 -3.33 -24.97
CA ILE A 52 -10.84 -2.89 -23.59
C ILE A 52 -12.17 -2.63 -22.86
N LEU A 53 -13.26 -2.37 -23.60
CA LEU A 53 -14.57 -2.07 -23.02
C LEU A 53 -15.13 -3.19 -22.12
N ASN A 54 -14.60 -4.41 -22.22
CA ASN A 54 -14.96 -5.58 -21.40
C ASN A 54 -13.77 -6.16 -20.60
N SER A 55 -12.70 -5.38 -20.39
CA SER A 55 -11.45 -5.85 -19.77
C SER A 55 -11.07 -5.08 -18.50
N SER A 56 -10.14 -5.63 -17.71
CA SER A 56 -9.61 -5.03 -16.48
C SER A 56 -8.36 -4.14 -16.68
N TYR A 57 -8.03 -3.77 -17.92
CA TYR A 57 -6.86 -2.92 -18.18
C TYR A 57 -7.11 -1.46 -17.78
N ILE A 58 -6.08 -0.82 -17.24
CA ILE A 58 -6.15 0.55 -16.71
C ILE A 58 -5.44 1.59 -17.59
N ALA A 59 -4.51 1.15 -18.45
CA ALA A 59 -3.83 2.03 -19.41
C ALA A 59 -3.48 1.27 -20.69
N LEU A 60 -3.23 2.03 -21.77
CA LEU A 60 -2.80 1.51 -23.06
C LEU A 60 -1.84 2.48 -23.76
N ASN A 61 -0.72 1.96 -24.25
CA ASN A 61 0.08 2.65 -25.27
C ASN A 61 -0.38 2.21 -26.66
N CYS A 62 -0.66 3.18 -27.52
CA CYS A 62 -0.60 3.00 -28.96
C CYS A 62 0.78 3.45 -29.44
N LEU A 63 1.53 2.50 -30.00
CA LEU A 63 2.90 2.72 -30.46
C LEU A 63 2.93 3.23 -31.91
N PRO A 64 4.05 3.82 -32.37
CA PRO A 64 4.16 4.40 -33.71
C PRO A 64 3.97 3.40 -34.86
N ASN A 65 4.23 2.12 -34.61
CA ASN A 65 4.03 1.01 -35.55
C ASN A 65 2.59 0.47 -35.58
N ASP A 66 1.63 1.24 -35.05
CA ASP A 66 0.21 0.89 -34.90
C ASP A 66 -0.07 -0.32 -34.01
N THR A 67 0.92 -0.86 -33.27
CA THR A 67 0.66 -1.89 -32.27
C THR A 67 0.25 -1.28 -30.92
N CYS A 68 -0.21 -2.12 -30.01
CA CYS A 68 -0.57 -1.69 -28.67
C CYS A 68 0.12 -2.49 -27.55
N GLN A 69 0.30 -1.81 -26.43
CA GLN A 69 0.77 -2.38 -25.17
C GLN A 69 -0.26 -2.08 -24.10
N LEU A 70 -0.72 -3.13 -23.42
CA LEU A 70 -1.80 -3.08 -22.42
C LEU A 70 -1.23 -3.21 -21.00
N PHE A 71 -1.81 -2.46 -20.07
CA PHE A 71 -1.43 -2.45 -18.65
C PHE A 71 -2.60 -2.87 -17.78
N ASN A 72 -2.44 -3.96 -17.01
CA ASN A 72 -3.46 -4.46 -16.08
C ASN A 72 -3.45 -3.73 -14.73
N THR A 73 -2.31 -3.13 -14.38
CA THR A 73 -2.11 -2.24 -13.23
C THR A 73 -1.03 -1.22 -13.58
N PHE A 74 -0.86 -0.19 -12.75
CA PHE A 74 0.27 0.71 -12.91
C PHE A 74 1.47 0.00 -12.32
N SER A 75 2.58 -0.02 -13.06
CA SER A 75 3.86 -0.38 -12.47
C SER A 75 4.10 0.48 -11.24
N ARG A 76 4.70 -0.09 -10.20
CA ARG A 76 5.18 0.68 -9.05
C ARG A 76 6.12 1.78 -9.51
N THR A 77 6.96 1.47 -10.48
CA THR A 77 7.86 2.42 -11.13
C THR A 77 7.58 2.46 -12.62
N TYR A 78 7.21 3.63 -13.14
CA TYR A 78 6.93 3.86 -14.55
C TYR A 78 7.41 5.26 -14.93
N THR A 79 7.63 5.50 -16.22
CA THR A 79 7.87 6.82 -16.79
C THR A 79 6.87 7.11 -17.89
N ILE A 80 6.52 8.38 -18.09
CA ILE A 80 5.81 8.81 -19.30
C ILE A 80 6.85 9.43 -20.22
N GLN A 81 7.24 8.72 -21.28
CA GLN A 81 8.27 9.16 -22.20
C GLN A 81 7.64 9.77 -23.46
N ALA A 82 8.24 10.85 -23.96
CA ALA A 82 7.87 11.43 -25.25
C ALA A 82 8.28 10.49 -26.40
N ILE A 83 7.32 10.04 -27.20
CA ILE A 83 7.53 9.26 -28.42
C ILE A 83 6.61 9.82 -29.51
N SER A 84 7.20 10.27 -30.61
CA SER A 84 6.45 10.82 -31.73
C SER A 84 5.46 9.78 -32.28
N GLN A 85 4.24 10.22 -32.59
CA GLN A 85 3.15 9.39 -33.13
C GLN A 85 2.61 8.31 -32.18
N ALA A 86 3.05 8.29 -30.92
CA ALA A 86 2.46 7.45 -29.89
C ALA A 86 1.28 8.15 -29.19
N ARG A 87 0.39 7.36 -28.59
CA ARG A 87 -0.73 7.86 -27.76
C ARG A 87 -0.86 7.01 -26.51
N LEU A 88 -0.88 7.65 -25.35
CA LEU A 88 -1.14 7.02 -24.06
C LEU A 88 -2.59 7.26 -23.66
N TYR A 89 -3.37 6.21 -23.47
CA TYR A 89 -4.76 6.26 -23.02
C TYR A 89 -4.85 5.83 -21.56
N PHE A 90 -5.55 6.62 -20.74
CA PHE A 90 -5.93 6.23 -19.38
C PHE A 90 -7.36 5.73 -19.40
N LEU A 91 -7.55 4.50 -18.98
CA LEU A 91 -8.82 3.80 -19.06
C LEU A 91 -9.55 3.99 -17.73
N GLN A 92 -10.88 4.07 -17.79
CA GLN A 92 -11.73 4.17 -16.59
C GLN A 92 -11.50 5.42 -15.72
N GLU A 93 -10.90 6.49 -16.27
CA GLU A 93 -10.51 7.70 -15.52
C GLU A 93 -9.56 7.42 -14.34
N ILE A 94 -8.88 6.27 -14.38
CA ILE A 94 -7.85 5.92 -13.41
C ILE A 94 -6.55 6.49 -13.93
N PHE A 95 -6.07 7.55 -13.29
CA PHE A 95 -4.80 8.19 -13.62
C PHE A 95 -3.71 7.64 -12.71
N PRO A 96 -2.48 7.48 -13.21
CA PRO A 96 -1.39 7.11 -12.36
C PRO A 96 -1.14 8.29 -11.39
N ASN A 97 -0.97 7.99 -10.10
CA ASN A 97 -0.64 9.03 -9.13
C ASN A 97 0.66 9.71 -9.56
N ALA A 98 0.55 10.98 -9.94
CA ALA A 98 1.62 11.78 -10.45
C ALA A 98 2.48 12.31 -9.30
N SER A 99 3.56 11.59 -8.96
CA SER A 99 4.76 12.17 -8.34
C SER A 99 5.86 11.13 -8.15
N GLN A 100 6.72 11.01 -9.17
CA GLN A 100 8.04 10.43 -9.02
C GLN A 100 8.89 11.33 -8.12
N CYS A 101 9.11 10.92 -6.88
CA CYS A 101 10.24 11.40 -6.12
C CYS A 101 11.10 10.20 -5.77
N CYS A 102 11.86 9.67 -6.73
CA CYS A 102 12.98 8.83 -6.33
C CYS A 102 14.20 9.71 -6.07
N ILE A 103 14.55 9.90 -4.80
CA ILE A 103 15.81 10.55 -4.42
C ILE A 103 16.88 9.47 -4.37
N TYR A 104 17.52 9.21 -5.51
CA TYR A 104 18.57 8.18 -5.67
C TYR A 104 19.77 8.40 -4.74
N ASN A 105 20.15 9.66 -4.50
CA ASN A 105 21.20 9.99 -3.54
C ASN A 105 20.70 9.79 -2.11
N THR A 106 20.90 8.57 -1.59
CA THR A 106 20.48 8.19 -0.24
C THR A 106 21.15 9.06 0.82
N ASP A 107 22.43 9.39 0.69
CA ASP A 107 23.12 10.25 1.67
C ASP A 107 22.48 11.64 1.75
N TYR A 108 22.14 12.23 0.61
CA TYR A 108 21.40 13.50 0.58
C TYR A 108 20.04 13.41 1.28
N LEU A 109 19.26 12.36 0.99
CA LEU A 109 17.97 12.14 1.65
C LEU A 109 18.12 12.00 3.17
N ILE A 110 19.06 11.17 3.62
CA ILE A 110 19.30 10.90 5.03
C ILE A 110 19.80 12.17 5.74
N ASN A 111 20.69 12.93 5.12
CA ASN A 111 21.14 14.22 5.66
C ASN A 111 19.99 15.22 5.77
N LYS A 112 19.09 15.29 4.77
CA LYS A 112 17.90 16.13 4.82
C LYS A 112 16.97 15.74 5.95
N LEU A 113 16.62 14.47 6.07
CA LEU A 113 15.77 13.95 7.14
C LEU A 113 16.36 14.23 8.52
N ASN A 114 17.66 13.99 8.69
CA ASN A 114 18.34 14.32 9.94
C ASN A 114 18.34 15.83 10.20
N SER A 115 18.62 16.68 9.21
CA SER A 115 18.64 18.14 9.42
C SER A 115 17.28 18.77 9.69
N THR A 116 16.19 18.06 9.38
CA THR A 116 14.81 18.57 9.48
C THR A 116 14.31 18.52 10.93
N THR A 117 13.67 19.60 11.38
CA THR A 117 13.01 19.66 12.68
C THR A 117 11.71 18.83 12.65
N PRO A 118 11.56 17.81 13.51
CA PRO A 118 10.34 17.03 13.54
C PRO A 118 9.19 17.76 14.23
N VAL A 119 7.96 17.44 13.83
CA VAL A 119 6.72 17.82 14.53
C VAL A 119 6.24 16.60 15.32
N TYR A 120 5.78 16.82 16.54
CA TYR A 120 5.37 15.75 17.45
C TYR A 120 3.92 15.94 17.91
N ALA A 121 3.20 14.83 18.03
CA ALA A 121 1.94 14.76 18.76
C ALA A 121 2.04 13.69 19.85
N ASN A 122 1.76 14.08 21.09
CA ASN A 122 1.74 13.16 22.23
C ASN A 122 0.49 12.29 22.16
N ILE A 123 0.68 11.05 21.71
CA ILE A 123 -0.35 10.04 21.62
C ILE A 123 0.10 8.84 22.45
N PRO A 124 -0.58 8.49 23.56
CA PRO A 124 -0.19 7.33 24.36
C PRO A 124 -0.23 6.02 23.56
N GLY A 125 0.86 5.26 23.54
CA GLY A 125 0.97 3.96 22.86
C GLY A 125 0.39 3.93 21.44
N PRO A 126 0.84 4.81 20.51
CA PRO A 126 0.34 4.82 19.13
C PRO A 126 0.81 3.56 18.41
N ARG A 127 -0.06 2.97 17.59
CA ARG A 127 0.24 1.75 16.82
C ARG A 127 0.33 2.06 15.33
N CYS A 128 -0.28 1.25 14.46
CA CYS A 128 -0.22 1.44 13.01
C CYS A 128 -0.79 2.81 12.61
N LEU A 129 -0.34 3.29 11.46
CA LEU A 129 -0.77 4.55 10.87
C LEU A 129 -1.46 4.26 9.54
N VAL A 130 -2.52 5.01 9.22
CA VAL A 130 -3.14 5.03 7.88
C VAL A 130 -3.58 6.44 7.50
N PHE A 131 -3.71 6.67 6.20
CA PHE A 131 -4.46 7.81 5.67
C PHE A 131 -5.88 7.39 5.30
N ASP A 132 -6.84 8.28 5.53
CA ASP A 132 -8.21 8.10 5.06
C ASP A 132 -8.55 9.05 3.89
N ASN A 133 -9.74 8.87 3.29
CA ASN A 133 -10.18 9.71 2.17
C ASN A 133 -10.53 11.15 2.57
N ASN A 134 -10.61 11.47 3.86
CA ASN A 134 -10.73 12.86 4.32
C ASN A 134 -9.36 13.56 4.42
N GLY A 135 -8.27 12.83 4.13
CA GLY A 135 -6.90 13.33 4.24
C GLY A 135 -6.38 13.35 5.68
N TYR A 136 -7.02 12.66 6.62
CA TYR A 136 -6.52 12.56 7.99
C TYR A 136 -5.45 11.48 8.11
N LEU A 137 -4.44 11.75 8.93
CA LEU A 137 -3.56 10.71 9.47
C LEU A 137 -4.27 10.07 10.66
N VAL A 138 -4.40 8.75 10.66
CA VAL A 138 -5.17 8.01 11.65
C VAL A 138 -4.31 6.95 12.30
N THR A 139 -4.43 6.84 13.63
CA THR A 139 -3.83 5.76 14.41
C THR A 139 -4.84 5.17 15.39
N VAL A 140 -4.44 4.11 16.06
CA VAL A 140 -5.08 3.65 17.30
C VAL A 140 -4.09 3.80 18.45
N SER A 141 -4.62 4.22 19.60
CA SER A 141 -3.91 4.19 20.86
C SER A 141 -4.21 2.89 21.59
N TRP A 142 -3.17 2.10 21.84
CA TRP A 142 -3.27 0.94 22.72
C TRP A 142 -3.61 1.36 24.15
N THR A 143 -3.06 2.48 24.63
CA THR A 143 -3.11 2.85 26.05
C THR A 143 -4.46 3.46 26.45
N ILE A 144 -5.06 4.28 25.59
CA ILE A 144 -6.37 4.90 25.87
C ILE A 144 -7.54 4.23 25.13
N ASN A 145 -7.26 3.17 24.37
CA ASN A 145 -8.23 2.34 23.65
C ASN A 145 -9.12 3.15 22.69
N GLN A 146 -8.52 3.99 21.84
CA GLN A 146 -9.27 4.87 20.94
C GLN A 146 -8.62 4.98 19.56
N ILE A 147 -9.43 5.27 18.54
CA ILE A 147 -8.95 5.81 17.26
C ILE A 147 -8.60 7.28 17.45
N ILE A 148 -7.50 7.73 16.86
CA ILE A 148 -7.09 9.13 16.91
C ILE A 148 -6.84 9.59 15.48
N ARG A 149 -7.51 10.67 15.09
CA ARG A 149 -7.34 11.32 13.79
C ARG A 149 -6.57 12.63 13.97
N LEU A 150 -5.66 12.91 13.06
CA LEU A 150 -4.74 14.02 13.09
C LEU A 150 -4.76 14.74 11.74
N TYR A 151 -4.66 16.07 11.77
CA TYR A 151 -4.28 16.81 10.58
C TYR A 151 -2.82 16.51 10.25
N PRO A 152 -2.51 15.98 9.04
CA PRO A 152 -1.19 15.43 8.77
C PRO A 152 -0.08 16.48 8.62
N THR A 153 -0.40 17.76 8.48
CA THR A 153 0.60 18.83 8.30
C THR A 153 1.22 19.27 9.63
N ASN A 154 0.41 19.36 10.68
CA ASN A 154 0.81 19.89 12.00
C ASN A 154 0.57 18.90 13.16
N LEU A 155 0.04 17.71 12.86
CA LEU A 155 -0.33 16.69 13.84
C LEU A 155 -1.29 17.18 14.94
N THR A 156 -2.17 18.13 14.64
CA THR A 156 -3.23 18.50 15.60
C THR A 156 -4.36 17.48 15.58
N ILE A 157 -4.88 17.12 16.75
CA ILE A 157 -5.95 16.13 16.90
C ILE A 157 -7.27 16.70 16.34
N VAL A 158 -7.96 15.89 15.54
CA VAL A 158 -9.32 16.16 15.08
C VAL A 158 -10.28 15.80 16.19
N SER A 159 -10.99 16.80 16.73
CA SER A 159 -11.84 16.63 17.91
C SER A 159 -13.24 16.06 17.63
N HIS A 160 -13.71 16.08 16.38
CA HIS A 160 -15.07 15.67 16.02
C HIS A 160 -15.15 14.86 14.70
N PRO A 161 -16.09 13.90 14.60
CA PRO A 161 -16.82 13.25 15.70
C PRO A 161 -15.88 12.67 16.77
N LEU A 162 -16.42 12.51 17.99
CA LEU A 162 -15.70 11.91 19.12
C LEU A 162 -15.38 10.45 18.81
N SER A 163 -14.14 10.05 19.05
CA SER A 163 -13.72 8.67 18.82
C SER A 163 -14.37 7.70 19.81
N PRO A 164 -14.82 6.52 19.35
CA PRO A 164 -15.30 5.48 20.24
C PRO A 164 -14.18 5.04 21.17
N ARG A 165 -14.52 4.78 22.44
CA ARG A 165 -13.63 4.15 23.41
C ARG A 165 -13.90 2.66 23.42
N PHE A 166 -12.87 1.88 23.14
CA PHE A 166 -12.96 0.42 23.10
C PHE A 166 -12.75 -0.19 24.49
N ASN A 167 -13.38 -1.35 24.69
CA ASN A 167 -13.21 -2.13 25.91
C ASN A 167 -11.84 -2.84 25.94
N ASP A 168 -11.35 -3.24 24.78
CA ASP A 168 -10.06 -3.91 24.60
C ASP A 168 -9.02 -2.95 24.02
N SER A 169 -7.73 -3.29 24.16
CA SER A 169 -6.65 -2.52 23.55
C SER A 169 -6.50 -2.82 22.06
N PRO A 170 -6.69 -1.82 21.18
CA PRO A 170 -6.54 -2.01 19.74
C PRO A 170 -5.07 -2.28 19.39
N GLN A 171 -4.86 -3.22 18.49
CA GLN A 171 -3.53 -3.72 18.10
C GLN A 171 -3.03 -3.06 16.83
N LEU A 172 -3.95 -2.83 15.89
CA LEU A 172 -3.67 -2.18 14.63
C LEU A 172 -4.93 -1.54 14.05
N ILE A 173 -4.73 -0.71 13.02
CA ILE A 173 -5.78 -0.13 12.19
C ILE A 173 -5.36 -0.21 10.73
N THR A 174 -6.31 -0.49 9.85
CA THR A 174 -6.18 -0.27 8.41
C THR A 174 -7.40 0.48 7.88
N TYR A 175 -7.32 1.02 6.67
CA TYR A 175 -8.39 1.79 6.04
C TYR A 175 -8.70 1.23 4.65
N HIS A 176 -9.98 1.01 4.37
CA HIS A 176 -10.45 0.60 3.05
C HIS A 176 -11.95 0.91 2.89
N ASN A 177 -12.35 1.33 1.69
CA ASN A 177 -13.75 1.56 1.31
C ASN A 177 -14.53 2.39 2.36
N GLU A 178 -13.98 3.53 2.78
CA GLU A 178 -14.63 4.44 3.77
C GLU A 178 -14.93 3.78 5.13
N ALA A 179 -14.10 2.82 5.53
CA ALA A 179 -14.16 2.22 6.85
C ALA A 179 -12.76 2.02 7.43
N TYR A 180 -12.67 2.20 8.75
CA TYR A 180 -11.54 1.71 9.53
C TYR A 180 -11.79 0.26 9.92
N TYR A 181 -10.75 -0.56 9.78
CA TYR A 181 -10.72 -1.92 10.29
C TYR A 181 -9.72 -1.93 11.42
N THR A 182 -10.21 -1.99 12.66
CA THR A 182 -9.40 -1.97 13.87
C THR A 182 -9.34 -3.37 14.44
N ALA A 183 -8.16 -3.96 14.52
CA ALA A 183 -8.01 -5.30 15.08
C ALA A 183 -7.74 -5.26 16.59
N PHE A 184 -8.31 -6.25 17.25
CA PHE A 184 -8.08 -6.66 18.62
C PHE A 184 -7.50 -8.07 18.59
N PRO A 185 -7.09 -8.64 19.75
CA PRO A 185 -6.49 -9.98 19.76
C PRO A 185 -7.33 -11.05 19.07
N TYR A 186 -8.67 -10.99 19.19
CA TYR A 186 -9.57 -12.08 18.75
C TYR A 186 -10.65 -11.66 17.73
N TYR A 187 -10.71 -10.38 17.35
CA TYR A 187 -11.73 -9.86 16.44
C TYR A 187 -11.27 -8.58 15.76
N ILE A 188 -11.97 -8.18 14.70
CA ILE A 188 -11.74 -6.93 13.97
C ILE A 188 -13.04 -6.14 13.97
N MET A 189 -13.03 -4.93 14.51
CA MET A 189 -14.15 -4.00 14.41
C MET A 189 -14.06 -3.23 13.11
N VAL A 190 -15.20 -3.08 12.43
CA VAL A 190 -15.35 -2.24 11.25
C VAL A 190 -16.12 -0.99 11.65
N ILE A 191 -15.53 0.17 11.41
CA ILE A 191 -15.99 1.46 11.91
C ILE A 191 -16.14 2.42 10.74
N ASP A 192 -17.29 3.07 10.64
CA ASP A 192 -17.57 4.07 9.63
C ASP A 192 -16.71 5.33 9.84
N THR A 193 -16.05 5.82 8.79
CA THR A 193 -15.12 6.95 8.95
C THR A 193 -15.79 8.32 9.11
N SER A 194 -17.05 8.45 8.70
CA SER A 194 -17.77 9.72 8.74
C SER A 194 -18.24 10.06 10.16
N ASN A 195 -18.74 9.07 10.88
CA ASN A 195 -19.39 9.24 12.18
C ASN A 195 -18.76 8.41 13.31
N LEU A 196 -17.75 7.58 13.00
CA LEU A 196 -17.04 6.69 13.93
C LEU A 196 -17.94 5.68 14.66
N THR A 197 -19.08 5.33 14.05
CA THR A 197 -19.94 4.25 14.55
C THR A 197 -19.40 2.88 14.14
N ILE A 198 -19.56 1.91 15.03
CA ILE A 198 -19.25 0.51 14.73
C ILE A 198 -20.36 -0.03 13.84
N ILE A 199 -19.99 -0.52 12.66
CA ILE A 199 -20.94 -1.00 11.65
C ILE A 199 -20.89 -2.52 11.46
N ASN A 200 -19.78 -3.17 11.82
CA ASN A 200 -19.65 -4.62 11.76
C ASN A 200 -18.54 -5.14 12.68
N ASN A 201 -18.57 -6.43 12.98
CA ASN A 201 -17.50 -7.16 13.65
C ASN A 201 -17.14 -8.41 12.83
N ILE A 202 -15.87 -8.54 12.49
CA ILE A 202 -15.33 -9.72 11.81
C ILE A 202 -14.67 -10.59 12.88
N THR A 203 -15.10 -11.85 12.94
CA THR A 203 -14.59 -12.83 13.90
C THR A 203 -14.23 -14.14 13.18
N ALA A 204 -13.27 -14.85 13.73
CA ALA A 204 -12.92 -16.21 13.33
C ALA A 204 -12.26 -16.92 14.53
N PRO A 205 -12.51 -18.22 14.75
CA PRO A 205 -11.94 -18.93 15.91
C PRO A 205 -10.41 -18.92 15.97
N ILE A 206 -9.74 -18.71 14.84
CA ILE A 206 -8.28 -18.76 14.69
C ILE A 206 -7.62 -17.38 14.79
N LEU A 207 -8.40 -16.30 14.94
CA LEU A 207 -7.83 -14.98 15.23
C LEU A 207 -7.19 -15.02 16.63
N SER A 208 -5.87 -14.84 16.69
CA SER A 208 -5.13 -14.60 17.92
C SER A 208 -3.95 -13.69 17.62
N GLY A 209 -3.73 -12.70 18.49
CA GLY A 209 -2.58 -11.80 18.39
C GLY A 209 -2.53 -11.06 17.05
N THR A 210 -3.64 -10.48 16.62
CA THR A 210 -3.70 -9.81 15.31
C THR A 210 -2.72 -8.63 15.23
N ARG A 211 -1.82 -8.59 14.23
CA ARG A 211 -0.76 -7.54 14.11
C ARG A 211 -0.59 -6.89 12.74
N GLY A 212 -1.01 -7.54 11.67
CA GLY A 212 -1.04 -6.97 10.32
C GLY A 212 -2.38 -7.20 9.64
N MET A 213 -2.85 -6.23 8.86
CA MET A 213 -3.99 -6.39 7.95
C MET A 213 -3.76 -5.64 6.65
N MET A 214 -4.18 -6.22 5.53
CA MET A 214 -4.20 -5.55 4.23
C MET A 214 -5.30 -6.13 3.34
N PHE A 215 -5.65 -5.39 2.29
CA PHE A 215 -6.65 -5.80 1.30
C PHE A 215 -5.98 -6.13 -0.03
N LEU A 216 -6.48 -7.17 -0.69
CA LEU A 216 -6.13 -7.55 -2.06
C LEU A 216 -7.38 -7.48 -2.94
N ASN A 217 -7.17 -7.48 -4.26
CA ASN A 217 -8.22 -7.60 -5.27
C ASN A 217 -9.31 -6.53 -5.09
N ASN A 218 -8.88 -5.29 -4.85
CA ASN A 218 -9.75 -4.16 -4.54
C ASN A 218 -10.72 -4.43 -3.37
N GLY A 219 -10.22 -5.08 -2.30
CA GLY A 219 -11.02 -5.37 -1.11
C GLY A 219 -11.83 -6.66 -1.18
N GLN A 220 -11.74 -7.45 -2.24
CA GLN A 220 -12.42 -8.75 -2.25
C GLN A 220 -11.80 -9.72 -1.23
N THR A 221 -10.51 -9.58 -0.96
CA THR A 221 -9.79 -10.41 0.02
C THR A 221 -9.16 -9.53 1.09
N LEU A 222 -9.39 -9.87 2.35
CA LEU A 222 -8.69 -9.32 3.51
C LEU A 222 -7.70 -10.37 4.02
N ILE A 223 -6.43 -10.00 4.11
CA ILE A 223 -5.39 -10.81 4.75
C ILE A 223 -5.13 -10.27 6.14
N VAL A 224 -5.06 -11.17 7.11
CA VAL A 224 -4.83 -10.86 8.52
C VAL A 224 -3.70 -11.72 9.06
N VAL A 225 -2.76 -11.12 9.75
CA VAL A 225 -1.69 -11.85 10.44
C VAL A 225 -2.13 -12.26 11.83
N SER A 226 -2.17 -13.58 12.08
CA SER A 226 -2.31 -14.13 13.44
C SER A 226 -0.93 -14.47 13.98
N THR A 227 -0.40 -13.56 14.79
CA THR A 227 0.97 -13.62 15.33
C THR A 227 1.16 -14.83 16.23
N ASP A 228 0.24 -15.03 17.19
CA ASP A 228 0.39 -16.07 18.21
C ASP A 228 0.28 -17.48 17.61
N ASN A 229 -0.52 -17.63 16.55
CA ASN A 229 -0.72 -18.92 15.88
C ASN A 229 0.25 -19.14 14.71
N SER A 230 1.03 -18.13 14.30
CA SER A 230 1.92 -18.17 13.14
C SER A 230 1.20 -18.51 11.82
N TYR A 231 0.08 -17.82 11.57
CA TYR A 231 -0.70 -17.94 10.33
C TYR A 231 -0.93 -16.60 9.63
N LEU A 232 -1.04 -16.67 8.30
CA LEU A 232 -1.78 -15.70 7.50
C LEU A 232 -3.20 -16.21 7.33
N LEU A 233 -4.19 -15.39 7.68
CA LEU A 233 -5.60 -15.71 7.59
C LEU A 233 -6.22 -14.94 6.42
N PHE A 234 -7.02 -15.64 5.62
CA PHE A 234 -7.66 -15.09 4.43
C PHE A 234 -9.15 -15.05 4.64
N PHE A 235 -9.72 -13.87 4.43
CA PHE A 235 -11.14 -13.63 4.48
C PHE A 235 -11.61 -13.10 3.13
N ASN A 236 -12.79 -13.53 2.68
CA ASN A 236 -13.42 -12.97 1.50
C ASN A 236 -14.56 -12.04 1.90
N GLN A 237 -14.69 -10.97 1.13
CA GLN A 237 -15.81 -10.05 1.21
C GLN A 237 -17.12 -10.81 0.96
N SER A 238 -18.10 -10.67 1.86
CA SER A 238 -19.35 -11.46 1.80
C SER A 238 -20.17 -11.15 0.53
N THR A 239 -20.17 -9.89 0.11
CA THR A 239 -20.72 -9.42 -1.17
C THR A 239 -19.89 -8.25 -1.70
N ALA A 240 -19.82 -8.08 -3.02
CA ALA A 240 -19.02 -7.03 -3.65
C ALA A 240 -19.37 -5.64 -3.09
N GLY A 241 -18.37 -4.92 -2.62
CA GLY A 241 -18.50 -3.59 -2.02
C GLY A 241 -18.97 -3.58 -0.56
N SER A 242 -19.30 -4.73 0.04
CA SER A 242 -19.67 -4.80 1.46
C SER A 242 -18.47 -4.62 2.39
N LYS A 243 -18.75 -4.18 3.62
CA LYS A 243 -17.75 -4.04 4.68
C LYS A 243 -17.68 -5.29 5.57
N SER A 244 -18.20 -6.41 5.07
CA SER A 244 -18.31 -7.69 5.78
C SER A 244 -17.41 -8.73 5.15
N TYR A 245 -16.74 -9.51 5.99
CA TYR A 245 -15.78 -10.51 5.56
C TYR A 245 -16.00 -11.81 6.33
N SER A 246 -15.80 -12.93 5.64
CA SER A 246 -15.92 -14.27 6.19
C SER A 246 -14.61 -15.02 6.01
N PHE A 247 -14.19 -15.75 7.03
CA PHE A 247 -12.98 -16.56 6.98
C PHE A 247 -13.11 -17.65 5.89
N VAL A 248 -12.06 -17.82 5.09
CA VAL A 248 -12.03 -18.79 3.97
C VAL A 248 -10.89 -19.78 4.08
N ASN A 249 -9.68 -19.30 4.36
CA ASN A 249 -8.49 -20.14 4.41
C ASN A 249 -7.43 -19.58 5.35
N GLN A 250 -6.46 -20.41 5.70
CA GLN A 250 -5.25 -19.99 6.41
C GLN A 250 -4.01 -20.61 5.77
N GLN A 251 -2.88 -19.93 5.90
CA GLN A 251 -1.58 -20.42 5.54
C GLN A 251 -0.66 -20.37 6.75
N LYS A 252 -0.13 -21.54 7.14
CA LYS A 252 0.90 -21.61 8.17
C LYS A 252 2.20 -21.01 7.61
N VAL A 253 2.89 -20.22 8.41
CA VAL A 253 4.19 -19.67 8.05
C VAL A 253 5.33 -20.47 8.69
N ASN A 254 6.55 -20.42 8.14
CA ASN A 254 7.68 -21.19 8.66
C ASN A 254 8.61 -20.42 9.62
N TYR A 255 8.14 -19.29 10.13
CA TYR A 255 8.88 -18.42 11.04
C TYR A 255 8.00 -17.96 12.20
N ILE A 256 8.64 -17.40 13.24
CA ILE A 256 7.95 -17.10 14.50
C ILE A 256 7.43 -15.66 14.47
N TYR A 257 6.24 -15.47 15.07
CA TYR A 257 5.59 -14.17 15.24
C TYR A 257 5.56 -13.34 13.94
N PRO A 258 4.85 -13.81 12.90
CA PRO A 258 4.55 -12.94 11.76
C PRO A 258 3.83 -11.70 12.28
N HIS A 259 4.16 -10.53 11.73
CA HIS A 259 3.74 -9.27 12.33
C HIS A 259 3.16 -8.28 11.31
N GLY A 260 4.00 -7.49 10.66
CA GLY A 260 3.59 -6.45 9.71
C GLY A 260 3.32 -7.02 8.32
N LEU A 261 2.37 -6.41 7.61
CA LEU A 261 2.08 -6.67 6.19
C LEU A 261 2.42 -5.44 5.35
N TRP A 262 3.00 -5.67 4.17
CA TRP A 262 3.21 -4.64 3.17
C TRP A 262 2.70 -5.09 1.81
N TYR A 263 1.65 -4.43 1.32
CA TYR A 263 1.06 -4.69 0.02
C TYR A 263 2.00 -4.29 -1.12
N VAL A 264 2.11 -5.15 -2.14
CA VAL A 264 2.84 -4.84 -3.38
C VAL A 264 1.95 -4.88 -4.59
N SER A 265 1.22 -5.98 -4.74
CA SER A 265 0.18 -6.17 -5.73
C SER A 265 -0.78 -7.24 -5.22
N ASP A 266 -1.83 -7.53 -5.97
CA ASP A 266 -2.80 -8.57 -5.60
C ASP A 266 -2.20 -9.99 -5.58
N THR A 267 -1.00 -10.16 -6.12
CA THR A 267 -0.27 -11.45 -6.17
C THR A 267 1.10 -11.40 -5.50
N TYR A 268 1.45 -10.29 -4.84
CA TYR A 268 2.74 -10.16 -4.17
C TYR A 268 2.65 -9.25 -2.95
N PHE A 269 3.27 -9.65 -1.85
CA PHE A 269 3.36 -8.84 -0.64
C PHE A 269 4.54 -9.27 0.25
N TYR A 270 4.86 -8.47 1.26
CA TYR A 270 5.83 -8.84 2.29
C TYR A 270 5.19 -9.02 3.65
N VAL A 271 5.80 -9.88 4.46
CA VAL A 271 5.50 -10.05 5.88
C VAL A 271 6.78 -9.92 6.70
N THR A 272 6.73 -9.19 7.81
CA THR A 272 7.84 -9.13 8.77
C THR A 272 7.68 -10.21 9.86
N SER A 273 8.80 -10.72 10.37
CA SER A 273 8.85 -11.45 11.64
C SER A 273 9.25 -10.51 12.77
N TRP A 274 8.45 -10.46 13.83
CA TRP A 274 8.78 -9.67 15.02
C TRP A 274 10.00 -10.23 15.76
N GLN A 275 10.14 -11.56 15.81
CA GLN A 275 11.21 -12.20 16.56
C GLN A 275 12.53 -12.23 15.81
N ASP A 276 12.48 -12.61 14.54
CA ASP A 276 13.69 -12.96 13.79
C ASP A 276 14.28 -11.75 13.06
N ASN A 277 13.58 -10.61 13.04
CA ASN A 277 13.92 -9.43 12.22
C ASN A 277 14.14 -9.80 10.74
N THR A 278 13.29 -10.67 10.24
CA THR A 278 13.30 -11.11 8.85
C THR A 278 12.09 -10.54 8.10
N ILE A 279 12.24 -10.47 6.79
CA ILE A 279 11.18 -10.11 5.86
C ILE A 279 11.02 -11.28 4.91
N TYR A 280 9.79 -11.77 4.76
CA TYR A 280 9.41 -12.81 3.82
C TYR A 280 8.58 -12.20 2.70
N ALA A 281 8.92 -12.57 1.46
CA ALA A 281 8.09 -12.31 0.30
C ALA A 281 7.07 -13.44 0.14
N TYR A 282 5.85 -13.05 -0.22
CA TYR A 282 4.78 -13.95 -0.58
C TYR A 282 4.36 -13.65 -2.01
N SER A 283 4.30 -14.68 -2.84
CA SER A 283 3.84 -14.58 -4.22
C SER A 283 2.82 -15.66 -4.54
N ALA A 284 1.87 -15.34 -5.39
CA ALA A 284 0.89 -16.30 -5.90
C ALA A 284 0.74 -16.13 -7.42
N THR A 285 0.48 -17.21 -8.14
CA THR A 285 -0.01 -17.07 -9.52
C THR A 285 -1.42 -16.51 -9.49
N ASN A 286 -1.83 -15.72 -10.51
CA ASN A 286 -3.16 -15.10 -10.56
C ASN A 286 -4.27 -16.12 -10.26
N ASN A 287 -5.17 -15.78 -9.33
CA ASN A 287 -6.28 -16.61 -8.84
C ASN A 287 -5.88 -17.85 -7.99
N SER A 288 -4.60 -18.02 -7.64
CA SER A 288 -4.17 -19.05 -6.70
C SER A 288 -4.49 -18.66 -5.25
N VAL A 289 -4.97 -19.63 -4.46
CA VAL A 289 -5.08 -19.52 -3.00
C VAL A 289 -3.83 -20.00 -2.27
N ILE A 290 -2.83 -20.47 -3.01
CA ILE A 290 -1.55 -20.95 -2.51
C ILE A 290 -0.53 -19.84 -2.70
N TRP A 291 0.08 -19.40 -1.60
CA TRP A 291 1.16 -18.42 -1.62
C TRP A 291 2.50 -19.09 -1.38
N THR A 292 3.46 -18.85 -2.27
CA THR A 292 4.85 -19.24 -2.10
C THR A 292 5.55 -18.24 -1.20
N GLU A 293 5.99 -18.72 -0.05
CA GLU A 293 6.81 -17.99 0.92
C GLU A 293 8.29 -18.10 0.54
N GLN A 294 9.00 -16.99 0.60
CA GLN A 294 10.45 -16.94 0.39
C GLN A 294 11.08 -15.92 1.36
N LEU A 295 12.16 -16.31 2.06
CA LEU A 295 12.97 -15.35 2.81
C LEU A 295 13.54 -14.30 1.85
N PHE A 296 13.21 -13.04 2.09
CA PHE A 296 13.67 -11.92 1.27
C PHE A 296 14.85 -11.20 1.92
N LEU A 297 14.75 -10.92 3.23
CA LEU A 297 15.75 -10.16 3.97
C LEU A 297 15.90 -10.70 5.38
N ASP A 298 17.14 -10.82 5.85
CA ASP A 298 17.48 -11.14 7.24
C ASP A 298 18.31 -9.99 7.83
N ALA A 299 17.70 -9.24 8.76
CA ALA A 299 18.33 -8.12 9.43
C ALA A 299 18.95 -8.49 10.79
N HIS A 300 18.91 -9.77 11.19
CA HIS A 300 19.34 -10.20 12.53
C HIS A 300 20.81 -9.82 12.81
N SER A 301 21.67 -9.93 11.80
CA SER A 301 23.09 -9.59 11.90
C SER A 301 23.38 -8.10 12.19
N VAL A 302 22.47 -7.19 11.82
CA VAL A 302 22.62 -5.73 11.96
C VAL A 302 21.67 -5.12 13.01
N ALA A 303 20.78 -5.93 13.55
CA ALA A 303 19.83 -5.60 14.60
C ALA A 303 19.45 -6.90 15.34
N PRO A 304 20.15 -7.26 16.42
CA PRO A 304 19.98 -8.57 17.06
C PRO A 304 18.80 -8.65 18.05
N SER A 305 18.05 -7.57 18.29
CA SER A 305 16.89 -7.59 19.21
C SER A 305 15.63 -8.10 18.51
N SER A 306 14.73 -8.77 19.23
CA SER A 306 13.45 -9.27 18.71
C SER A 306 12.41 -8.14 18.60
N ASP A 307 12.49 -7.29 17.58
CA ASP A 307 11.60 -6.13 17.44
C ASP A 307 11.19 -5.78 15.99
N GLY A 308 11.08 -6.79 15.12
CA GLY A 308 10.75 -6.62 13.69
C GLY A 308 9.31 -6.22 13.42
N ASN A 309 9.00 -4.92 13.46
CA ASN A 309 7.61 -4.47 13.46
C ASN A 309 6.98 -4.44 12.06
N HIS A 310 7.41 -3.50 11.21
CA HIS A 310 6.75 -3.22 9.93
C HIS A 310 7.76 -2.81 8.86
N LEU A 311 7.40 -3.03 7.61
CA LEU A 311 8.15 -2.61 6.43
C LEU A 311 7.36 -1.52 5.70
N THR A 312 8.07 -0.52 5.21
CA THR A 312 7.61 0.43 4.21
C THR A 312 8.59 0.39 3.03
N VAL A 313 8.09 0.32 1.81
CA VAL A 313 8.93 0.40 0.60
C VAL A 313 8.65 1.72 -0.08
N ASP A 314 9.70 2.49 -0.36
CA ASP A 314 9.57 3.80 -1.03
C ASP A 314 9.69 3.69 -2.56
N GLU A 315 9.53 4.83 -3.23
CA GLU A 315 9.58 4.96 -4.70
C GLU A 315 10.94 4.60 -5.33
N CYS A 316 12.00 4.45 -4.53
CA CYS A 316 13.32 4.01 -4.99
C CYS A 316 13.57 2.51 -4.74
N ASP A 317 12.54 1.73 -4.42
CA ASP A 317 12.66 0.34 -4.00
C ASP A 317 13.61 0.16 -2.80
N ARG A 318 13.62 1.15 -1.88
CA ARG A 318 14.31 1.01 -0.60
C ARG A 318 13.36 0.45 0.44
N TYR A 319 13.88 -0.45 1.26
CA TYR A 319 13.14 -1.18 2.29
C TYR A 319 13.41 -0.52 3.64
N TRP A 320 12.44 0.24 4.12
CA TRP A 320 12.49 0.92 5.42
C TRP A 320 11.88 -0.01 6.46
N PHE A 321 12.74 -0.71 7.20
CA PHE A 321 12.36 -1.68 8.20
C PHE A 321 12.34 -1.03 9.58
N MET A 322 11.15 -0.92 10.18
CA MET A 322 10.92 -0.40 11.52
C MET A 322 11.24 -1.47 12.55
N LEU A 323 12.32 -1.26 13.30
CA LEU A 323 12.79 -2.17 14.34
C LEU A 323 12.62 -1.49 15.71
N GLY A 324 11.68 -1.98 16.52
CA GLY A 324 11.23 -1.37 17.78
C GLY A 324 12.29 -1.17 18.87
N GLY A 325 13.50 -1.69 18.73
CA GLY A 325 14.63 -1.41 19.62
C GLY A 325 15.87 -0.86 18.91
N ASN A 326 15.80 -0.68 17.59
CA ASN A 326 16.97 -0.39 16.77
C ASN A 326 16.79 0.83 15.84
N GLY A 327 15.62 1.48 15.83
CA GLY A 327 15.33 2.54 14.87
C GLY A 327 14.92 2.01 13.50
N ILE A 328 15.03 2.85 12.47
CA ILE A 328 14.63 2.48 11.11
C ILE A 328 15.89 2.08 10.32
N ARG A 329 15.95 0.83 9.85
CA ARG A 329 17.02 0.33 8.96
C ARG A 329 16.55 0.43 7.52
N ILE A 330 17.40 0.93 6.63
CA ILE A 330 17.07 1.09 5.21
C ILE A 330 17.96 0.17 4.41
N PHE A 331 17.36 -0.67 3.57
CA PHE A 331 18.05 -1.59 2.68
C PHE A 331 17.75 -1.26 1.22
N ASN A 332 18.67 -1.57 0.32
CA ASN A 332 18.42 -1.52 -1.12
C ASN A 332 17.70 -2.79 -1.62
N ASN A 333 17.42 -2.85 -2.92
CA ASN A 333 16.80 -4.01 -3.58
C ASN A 333 17.68 -5.27 -3.69
N GLN A 334 18.94 -5.21 -3.25
CA GLN A 334 19.79 -6.38 -3.01
C GLN A 334 19.87 -6.74 -1.52
N ALA A 335 18.93 -6.26 -0.69
CA ALA A 335 18.89 -6.49 0.75
C ALA A 335 20.17 -6.06 1.51
N SER A 336 20.95 -5.13 0.94
CA SER A 336 22.13 -4.56 1.60
C SER A 336 21.75 -3.35 2.43
N LEU A 337 22.25 -3.26 3.66
CA LEU A 337 22.00 -2.12 4.54
C LEU A 337 22.69 -0.86 3.95
N ILE A 338 21.91 0.19 3.72
CA ILE A 338 22.40 1.46 3.16
C ILE A 338 22.25 2.64 4.12
N ALA A 339 21.37 2.58 5.11
CA ALA A 339 21.26 3.62 6.13
C ALA A 339 20.60 3.14 7.43
N ASN A 340 20.82 3.93 8.50
CA ASN A 340 20.23 3.74 9.82
C ASN A 340 19.73 5.08 10.37
N LEU A 341 18.43 5.15 10.68
CA LEU A 341 17.77 6.33 11.23
C LEU A 341 17.30 6.08 12.68
N THR A 342 18.23 6.17 13.63
CA THR A 342 17.91 6.14 15.08
C THR A 342 17.50 7.50 15.63
N ARG A 343 17.90 8.59 14.98
CA ARG A 343 17.59 9.96 15.44
C ARG A 343 16.10 10.30 15.34
N ILE A 344 15.41 9.74 14.34
CA ILE A 344 13.98 9.97 14.12
C ILE A 344 13.17 9.32 15.25
N SER A 345 13.45 8.06 15.49
CA SER A 345 12.86 7.26 16.56
C SER A 345 13.82 6.12 16.88
N ALA A 346 14.06 5.89 18.16
CA ALA A 346 14.84 4.74 18.63
C ALA A 346 13.98 3.46 18.67
N SER A 347 12.65 3.61 18.72
CA SER A 347 11.68 2.52 18.87
C SER A 347 10.48 2.68 17.92
N PRO A 348 10.71 2.71 16.60
CA PRO A 348 9.63 2.88 15.64
C PRO A 348 8.77 1.61 15.60
N PHE A 349 7.45 1.80 15.64
CA PHE A 349 6.48 0.73 15.48
C PHE A 349 5.95 0.65 14.05
N TYR A 350 5.57 1.78 13.46
CA TYR A 350 5.06 1.87 12.09
C TYR A 350 5.55 3.16 11.44
N SER A 351 5.63 3.17 10.11
CA SER A 351 5.86 4.40 9.37
C SER A 351 5.04 4.48 8.08
N ILE A 352 4.71 5.70 7.67
CA ILE A 352 4.24 6.00 6.32
C ILE A 352 5.26 6.94 5.69
N ILE A 353 5.66 6.65 4.46
CA ILE A 353 6.52 7.50 3.65
C ILE A 353 5.68 7.93 2.45
N THR A 354 5.51 9.23 2.29
CA THR A 354 4.84 9.82 1.13
C THR A 354 5.77 9.92 -0.06
N ASP A 355 5.20 10.18 -1.23
CA ASP A 355 5.90 10.56 -2.45
C ASP A 355 6.99 11.63 -2.21
N LYS A 356 6.74 12.67 -1.41
CA LYS A 356 7.70 13.75 -1.12
C LYS A 356 8.66 13.46 0.03
N TYR A 357 8.77 12.20 0.46
CA TYR A 357 9.51 11.80 1.66
C TYR A 357 9.07 12.52 2.93
N VAL A 358 7.83 12.98 3.01
CA VAL A 358 7.24 13.28 4.32
C VAL A 358 7.06 11.94 5.02
N ILE A 359 7.71 11.80 6.17
CA ILE A 359 7.71 10.58 6.97
C ILE A 359 6.84 10.79 8.20
N TYR A 360 5.92 9.87 8.43
CA TYR A 360 5.16 9.74 9.67
C TYR A 360 5.63 8.49 10.40
N VAL A 361 5.94 8.59 11.68
CA VAL A 361 6.40 7.47 12.51
C VAL A 361 5.55 7.40 13.77
N SER A 362 5.08 6.21 14.13
CA SER A 362 4.57 5.94 15.47
C SER A 362 5.69 5.37 16.33
N ASP A 363 5.97 6.02 17.44
CA ASP A 363 6.94 5.58 18.45
C ASP A 363 6.18 5.17 19.71
N THR A 364 6.00 3.86 19.88
CA THR A 364 5.26 3.28 21.02
C THR A 364 5.94 3.56 22.34
N SER A 365 7.28 3.56 22.37
CA SER A 365 8.06 3.74 23.61
C SER A 365 7.97 5.17 24.14
N SER A 366 7.99 6.14 23.23
CA SER A 366 8.04 7.56 23.56
C SER A 366 6.66 8.22 23.59
N ASN A 367 5.60 7.49 23.24
CA ASN A 367 4.22 7.99 23.14
C ASN A 367 4.07 9.16 22.16
N PHE A 368 4.74 9.08 21.00
CA PHE A 368 4.65 10.12 19.99
C PHE A 368 4.26 9.57 18.62
N ILE A 369 3.46 10.35 17.91
CA ILE A 369 3.49 10.38 16.45
C ILE A 369 4.44 11.50 16.04
N ILE A 370 5.36 11.17 15.14
CA ILE A 370 6.41 12.05 14.65
C ILE A 370 6.17 12.30 13.17
N ARG A 371 6.24 13.55 12.74
CA ARG A 371 6.24 13.95 11.34
C ARG A 371 7.57 14.61 11.00
N ILE A 372 8.18 14.20 9.91
CA ILE A 372 9.37 14.84 9.35
C ILE A 372 9.06 15.21 7.91
N ASP A 373 9.18 16.48 7.58
CA ASP A 373 8.98 17.01 6.24
C ASP A 373 10.27 17.65 5.76
N PRO A 374 11.08 16.91 4.98
CA PRO A 374 12.36 17.42 4.50
C PRO A 374 12.21 18.50 3.42
N ASN A 375 10.98 18.89 3.06
CA ASN A 375 10.64 19.84 2.00
C ASN A 375 11.37 19.51 0.69
N ILE A 376 11.44 18.22 0.35
CA ILE A 376 12.07 17.77 -0.88
C ILE A 376 11.15 18.13 -2.04
N GLN A 377 11.68 18.92 -2.96
CA GLN A 377 11.03 19.17 -4.24
C GLN A 377 11.43 18.05 -5.20
N CYS A 378 10.42 17.37 -5.72
CA CYS A 378 10.59 16.31 -6.69
C CYS A 378 10.75 16.96 -8.05
N TYR A 379 11.99 17.29 -8.41
CA TYR A 379 12.30 17.78 -9.74
C TYR A 379 12.43 16.58 -10.68
N SER A 380 11.58 16.53 -11.71
CA SER A 380 11.94 15.87 -12.97
C SER A 380 13.03 16.71 -13.62
N ASP A 381 14.18 16.11 -13.90
CA ASP A 381 15.37 16.67 -14.56
C ASP A 381 16.51 17.05 -13.60
N GLU A 382 17.45 16.11 -13.45
CA GLU A 382 18.86 16.45 -13.68
C GLU A 382 19.50 15.33 -14.50
N SER A 383 19.61 15.58 -15.81
CA SER A 383 20.69 15.04 -16.61
C SER A 383 22.02 15.36 -15.95
N ASN A 384 22.73 14.33 -15.49
CA ASN A 384 24.19 14.33 -15.37
C ASN A 384 24.71 13.09 -16.09
#